data_AF-A0A969WSD4-F1
#
_entry.id   AF-A0A969WSD4-F1
#
_cell.length_a   1.000
_cell.length_b   1.000
_cell.length_c   1.000
_cell.angle_alpha   90.00
_cell.angle_beta   90.00
_cell.angle_gamma   90.00
#
_symmetry.space_group_name_H-M   'P 1'
#
loop_
_entity.id
_entity.type
_entity.pdbx_description
1 polymer ?
#
loop_
_entity_poly.entity_id
_entity_poly.type
_entity_poly.pdbx_seq_one_letter_code
_entity_poly.pdbx_strand_id
1 'polypeptide(L)'
;MKTIDAFILYSQPEQAANTVSQLKQSEHVRNIYLLAPQKVKQPIDGCEIIEIDNIQSTQTVKVIAEKSKADFTLIYQKSTLLQLGYFALERMIKIADDTNAGMVYADYYAIANGEKRNNPVIDYQKGSLRDDFNFGSLMLYSSVALKDAAKRIKKDNYSFAGLYDLRLKVSQNHELIHINEYLYTEIEEDTRKSGEKIFDYVDPKNRKVQIEMEQTCTQHLKDVHAYLEPEFEPIAFDEESFEFEASVIIPVRNRVKTVRDAVESVLIQKTNFKFNIIIVDNHSTDGTTEAIQELAKDERVVHVIPNRNDLGIGGCWNMGVHHHKCGKFSVQLDSDDVYSDENTLQKIVDAFYEQNCAMVVGSYEMKDFDMNTIPPGVIDHKEWTPDNGRNNALRINGLGAPRAFFTPVLRDIKVPNTS
;
A
#
# COMPACT_ATOMS: atom_id res chain seq x y z
N MET A 1 -13.22 22.65 -28.60
CA MET A 1 -12.26 21.57 -28.27
C MET A 1 -11.83 21.77 -26.83
N LYS A 2 -11.89 20.73 -26.00
CA LYS A 2 -11.39 20.78 -24.62
C LYS A 2 -9.87 20.86 -24.62
N THR A 3 -9.29 21.59 -23.69
CA THR A 3 -7.84 21.88 -23.66
C THR A 3 -7.17 21.37 -22.40
N ILE A 4 -5.84 21.15 -22.48
CA ILE A 4 -4.98 20.64 -21.41
C ILE A 4 -3.86 21.66 -21.11
N ASP A 5 -3.64 21.93 -19.83
CA ASP A 5 -2.37 22.47 -19.33
C ASP A 5 -1.54 21.32 -18.76
N ALA A 6 -0.37 21.05 -19.33
CA ALA A 6 0.48 19.92 -18.95
C ALA A 6 1.62 20.35 -18.03
N PHE A 7 1.84 19.60 -16.96
CA PHE A 7 2.88 19.83 -15.98
C PHE A 7 3.78 18.59 -15.94
N ILE A 8 5.05 18.75 -16.31
CA ILE A 8 6.01 17.65 -16.38
C ILE A 8 7.19 17.89 -15.46
N LEU A 9 7.64 16.85 -14.75
CA LEU A 9 8.82 16.94 -13.90
C LEU A 9 10.08 17.16 -14.75
N TYR A 10 10.80 18.24 -14.47
CA TYR A 10 11.97 18.65 -15.22
C TYR A 10 13.27 18.37 -14.46
N SER A 11 13.85 17.20 -14.70
CA SER A 11 15.16 16.82 -14.12
C SER A 11 16.27 16.70 -15.18
N GLN A 12 15.95 16.29 -16.41
CA GLN A 12 16.91 16.11 -17.50
C GLN A 12 16.43 16.82 -18.78
N PRO A 13 17.23 17.76 -19.35
CA PRO A 13 16.90 18.48 -20.58
C PRO A 13 16.45 17.62 -21.76
N GLU A 14 17.19 16.56 -22.05
CA GLU A 14 16.93 15.69 -23.22
C GLU A 14 15.64 14.89 -23.09
N GLN A 15 15.44 14.22 -21.95
CA GLN A 15 14.22 13.45 -21.68
C GLN A 15 12.97 14.34 -21.66
N ALA A 16 13.09 15.54 -21.09
CA ALA A 16 12.00 16.51 -21.08
C ALA A 16 11.69 17.05 -22.48
N ALA A 17 12.71 17.32 -23.31
CA ALA A 17 12.49 17.77 -24.70
C ALA A 17 11.75 16.71 -25.53
N ASN A 18 12.09 15.43 -25.37
CA ASN A 18 11.39 14.33 -26.04
C ASN A 18 9.94 14.22 -25.55
N THR A 19 9.69 14.31 -24.24
CA THR A 19 8.34 14.32 -23.67
C THR A 19 7.51 15.52 -24.18
N VAL A 20 8.10 16.72 -24.22
CA VAL A 20 7.48 17.93 -24.77
C VAL A 20 7.10 17.73 -26.24
N SER A 21 7.98 17.11 -27.04
CA SER A 21 7.72 16.79 -28.45
C SER A 21 6.51 15.86 -28.60
N GLN A 22 6.36 14.86 -27.72
CA GLN A 22 5.18 13.98 -27.70
C GLN A 22 3.90 14.75 -27.33
N LEU A 23 3.95 15.60 -26.30
CA LEU A 23 2.80 16.40 -25.87
C LEU A 23 2.34 17.41 -26.94
N LYS A 24 3.28 18.07 -27.62
CA LYS A 24 2.99 19.06 -28.69
C LYS A 24 2.33 18.45 -29.93
N GLN A 25 2.35 17.14 -30.10
CA GLN A 25 1.65 16.48 -31.22
C GLN A 25 0.14 16.47 -31.04
N SER A 26 -0.37 16.63 -29.81
CA SER A 26 -1.81 16.71 -29.55
C SER A 26 -2.28 18.16 -29.60
N GLU A 27 -3.31 18.41 -30.41
CA GLU A 27 -3.96 19.73 -30.50
C GLU A 27 -4.68 20.13 -29.19
N HIS A 28 -4.91 19.17 -28.29
CA HIS A 28 -5.51 19.42 -26.99
C HIS A 28 -4.54 20.09 -26.00
N VAL A 29 -3.23 19.91 -26.15
CA VAL A 29 -2.23 20.48 -25.24
C VAL A 29 -2.00 21.95 -25.58
N ARG A 30 -2.44 22.84 -24.67
CA ARG A 30 -2.37 24.29 -24.85
C ARG A 30 -1.08 24.88 -24.30
N ASN A 31 -0.75 24.56 -23.05
CA ASN A 31 0.46 25.04 -22.38
C ASN A 31 1.22 23.87 -21.77
N ILE A 32 2.55 23.97 -21.74
CA ILE A 32 3.41 23.00 -21.09
C ILE A 32 4.28 23.74 -20.06
N TYR A 33 4.20 23.28 -18.81
CA TYR A 33 4.92 23.78 -17.67
C TYR A 33 5.96 22.74 -17.21
N LEU A 34 7.22 23.16 -17.12
CA LEU A 34 8.35 22.35 -16.67
C LEU A 34 8.57 22.58 -15.18
N LEU A 35 8.23 21.60 -14.35
CA LEU A 35 8.40 21.67 -12.89
C LEU A 35 9.85 21.33 -12.51
N ALA A 36 10.67 22.33 -12.17
CA ALA A 36 12.11 22.17 -11.93
C ALA A 36 12.46 22.17 -10.43
N PRO A 37 12.73 21.00 -9.80
CA PRO A 37 13.15 20.92 -8.40
C PRO A 37 14.62 21.32 -8.15
N GLN A 38 15.41 21.45 -9.22
CA GLN A 38 16.81 21.87 -9.16
C GLN A 38 17.02 23.07 -10.06
N LYS A 39 18.19 23.70 -9.98
CA LYS A 39 18.61 24.83 -10.85
C LYS A 39 18.88 24.38 -12.31
N VAL A 40 18.04 23.52 -12.87
CA VAL A 40 18.03 23.22 -14.30
C VAL A 40 17.36 24.40 -14.99
N LYS A 41 18.14 25.16 -15.77
CA LYS A 41 17.69 26.41 -16.39
C LYS A 41 17.65 26.36 -17.92
N GLN A 42 17.94 25.21 -18.52
CA GLN A 42 17.91 25.11 -19.98
C GLN A 42 16.46 25.26 -20.45
N PRO A 43 16.14 26.33 -21.21
CA PRO A 43 14.78 26.52 -21.72
C PRO A 43 14.48 25.49 -22.80
N ILE A 44 13.22 25.04 -22.84
CA ILE A 44 12.67 24.27 -23.96
C ILE A 44 11.64 25.17 -24.64
N ASP A 45 11.76 25.32 -25.95
CA ASP A 45 10.92 26.23 -26.72
C ASP A 45 9.43 25.91 -26.52
N GLY A 46 8.60 26.94 -26.37
CA GLY A 46 7.16 26.81 -26.13
C GLY A 46 6.76 26.27 -24.74
N CYS A 47 7.68 26.18 -23.78
CA CYS A 47 7.40 25.75 -22.42
C CYS A 47 7.76 26.84 -21.39
N GLU A 48 7.01 26.92 -20.29
CA GLU A 48 7.33 27.78 -19.14
C GLU A 48 7.99 26.94 -18.04
N ILE A 49 9.14 27.38 -17.51
CA ILE A 49 9.79 26.73 -16.37
C ILE A 49 9.22 27.29 -15.07
N ILE A 50 8.82 26.40 -14.17
CA ILE A 50 8.36 26.71 -12.82
C ILE A 50 9.36 26.09 -11.86
N GLU A 51 10.07 26.93 -11.09
CA GLU A 51 10.91 26.46 -10.00
C GLU A 51 10.02 25.91 -8.88
N ILE A 52 10.30 24.69 -8.44
CA ILE A 52 9.61 24.02 -7.33
C ILE A 52 10.63 23.54 -6.29
N ASP A 53 10.17 23.31 -5.07
CA ASP A 53 10.96 22.66 -4.02
C ASP A 53 10.94 21.13 -4.18
N ASN A 54 9.74 20.57 -4.30
CA ASN A 54 9.49 19.15 -4.50
C ASN A 54 8.14 18.99 -5.23
N ILE A 55 8.05 18.04 -6.17
CA ILE A 55 6.80 17.76 -6.88
C ILE A 55 5.67 17.35 -5.93
N GLN A 56 6.04 16.74 -4.80
CA GLN A 56 5.14 16.28 -3.76
C GLN A 56 4.76 17.38 -2.74
N SER A 57 5.22 18.63 -2.90
CA SER A 57 4.94 19.68 -1.92
C SER A 57 3.56 20.33 -2.10
N THR A 58 3.04 20.93 -1.02
CA THR A 58 1.82 21.74 -1.09
C THR A 58 1.99 22.97 -1.99
N GLN A 59 3.18 23.57 -1.99
CA GLN A 59 3.45 24.77 -2.79
C GLN A 59 3.41 24.44 -4.27
N THR A 60 3.97 23.30 -4.69
CA THR A 60 3.85 22.82 -6.07
C THR A 60 2.39 22.63 -6.47
N VAL A 61 1.56 22.00 -5.63
CA VAL A 61 0.13 21.85 -5.91
C VAL A 61 -0.57 23.20 -6.11
N LYS A 62 -0.28 24.18 -5.25
CA LYS A 62 -0.87 25.52 -5.37
C LYS A 62 -0.46 26.22 -6.66
N VAL A 63 0.80 26.11 -7.06
CA VAL A 63 1.29 26.69 -8.32
C VAL A 63 0.66 25.99 -9.53
N ILE A 64 0.57 24.66 -9.52
CA ILE A 64 -0.14 23.90 -10.56
C ILE A 64 -1.59 24.41 -10.67
N ALA A 65 -2.29 24.54 -9.54
CA ALA A 65 -3.67 25.02 -9.51
C ALA A 65 -3.82 26.45 -10.04
N GLU A 66 -2.91 27.36 -9.68
CA GLU A 66 -2.91 28.74 -10.17
C GLU A 66 -2.69 28.82 -11.68
N LYS A 67 -1.77 28.02 -12.21
CA LYS A 67 -1.43 28.00 -13.64
C LYS A 67 -2.44 27.25 -14.50
N SER A 68 -3.25 26.37 -13.91
CA SER A 68 -4.27 25.57 -14.59
C SER A 68 -5.48 26.40 -15.04
N LYS A 69 -5.45 26.86 -16.30
CA LYS A 69 -6.46 27.70 -16.95
C LYS A 69 -7.26 26.95 -18.02
N ALA A 70 -6.74 25.85 -18.55
CA ALA A 70 -7.41 24.96 -19.49
C ALA A 70 -8.53 24.15 -18.80
N ASP A 71 -9.29 23.37 -19.59
CA ASP A 71 -10.37 22.50 -19.07
C ASP A 71 -9.81 21.40 -18.14
N PHE A 72 -8.66 20.85 -18.52
CA PHE A 72 -7.99 19.79 -17.78
C PHE A 72 -6.53 20.12 -17.46
N THR A 73 -6.03 19.53 -16.38
CA THR A 73 -4.65 19.62 -15.91
C THR A 73 -4.00 18.25 -15.99
N LEU A 74 -2.98 18.10 -16.84
CA LEU A 74 -2.23 16.85 -16.94
C LEU A 74 -0.98 16.95 -16.06
N ILE A 75 -0.77 15.98 -15.16
CA ILE A 75 0.41 15.92 -14.29
C ILE A 75 1.17 14.64 -14.63
N TYR A 76 2.43 14.79 -15.04
CA TYR A 76 3.37 13.68 -15.22
C TYR A 76 4.45 13.73 -14.15
N GLN A 77 4.47 12.72 -13.27
CA GLN A 77 5.29 12.73 -12.05
C GLN A 77 6.72 12.21 -12.23
N LYS A 78 6.99 11.49 -13.32
CA LYS A 78 8.34 10.95 -13.61
C LYS A 78 9.11 11.90 -14.51
N SER A 79 10.43 11.73 -14.52
CA SER A 79 11.31 12.41 -15.47
C SER A 79 11.67 11.58 -16.69
N THR A 80 11.34 10.30 -16.68
CA THR A 80 11.55 9.37 -17.80
C THR A 80 10.76 9.84 -19.03
N LEU A 81 11.16 9.40 -20.22
CA LEU A 81 10.44 9.76 -21.43
C LEU A 81 9.00 9.21 -21.38
N LEU A 82 8.03 10.11 -21.54
CA LEU A 82 6.62 9.77 -21.75
C LEU A 82 6.34 9.68 -23.25
N GLN A 83 5.93 8.51 -23.71
CA GLN A 83 5.38 8.31 -25.05
C GLN A 83 3.88 8.03 -24.96
N LEU A 84 3.07 8.90 -25.56
CA LEU A 84 1.62 8.75 -25.58
C LEU A 84 1.20 7.65 -26.58
N GLY A 85 0.17 6.90 -26.22
CA GLY A 85 -0.55 6.05 -27.16
C GLY A 85 -1.31 6.88 -28.20
N TYR A 86 -1.66 6.24 -29.31
CA TYR A 86 -2.45 6.89 -30.35
C TYR A 86 -3.82 7.32 -29.79
N PHE A 87 -4.14 8.61 -29.90
CA PHE A 87 -5.34 9.24 -29.33
C PHE A 87 -5.51 9.10 -27.80
N ALA A 88 -4.40 8.93 -27.06
CA ALA A 88 -4.46 8.72 -25.61
C ALA A 88 -5.11 9.90 -24.86
N LEU A 89 -4.72 11.14 -25.17
CA LEU A 89 -5.25 12.32 -24.47
C LEU A 89 -6.72 12.57 -24.82
N GLU A 90 -7.09 12.35 -26.07
CA GLU A 90 -8.47 12.39 -26.56
C GLU A 90 -9.34 11.39 -25.79
N ARG A 91 -8.82 10.17 -25.58
CA ARG A 91 -9.49 9.13 -24.80
C ARG A 91 -9.64 9.52 -23.34
N MET A 92 -8.58 10.01 -22.71
CA MET A 92 -8.62 10.49 -21.31
C MET A 92 -9.61 11.64 -21.13
N ILE A 93 -9.56 12.65 -22.02
CA ILE A 93 -10.50 13.79 -22.03
C ILE A 93 -11.94 13.29 -22.15
N LYS A 94 -12.20 12.40 -23.11
CA LYS A 94 -13.55 11.89 -23.37
C LYS A 94 -14.11 11.18 -22.13
N ILE A 95 -13.34 10.30 -21.50
CA ILE A 95 -13.81 9.62 -20.29
C ILE A 95 -14.00 10.61 -19.15
N ALA A 96 -13.07 11.54 -18.94
CA ALA A 96 -13.19 12.54 -17.88
C ALA A 96 -14.44 13.43 -18.04
N ASP A 97 -14.75 13.84 -19.27
CA ASP A 97 -15.91 14.69 -19.58
C ASP A 97 -17.23 13.89 -19.51
N ASP A 98 -17.28 12.69 -20.10
CA ASP A 98 -18.49 11.83 -20.10
C ASP A 98 -18.89 11.37 -18.69
N THR A 99 -17.92 11.22 -17.78
CA THR A 99 -18.15 10.77 -16.39
C THR A 99 -18.16 11.93 -15.38
N ASN A 100 -17.79 13.14 -15.79
CA ASN A 100 -17.56 14.28 -14.90
C ASN A 100 -16.55 13.96 -13.76
N ALA A 101 -15.55 13.14 -14.06
CA ALA A 101 -14.55 12.70 -13.09
C ALA A 101 -13.65 13.87 -12.64
N GLY A 102 -13.26 13.84 -11.37
CA GLY A 102 -12.29 14.79 -10.82
C GLY A 102 -10.87 14.50 -11.32
N MET A 103 -10.59 13.22 -11.58
CA MET A 103 -9.34 12.72 -12.13
C MET A 103 -9.60 11.46 -12.93
N VAL A 104 -8.87 11.29 -14.03
CA VAL A 104 -8.73 10.01 -14.73
C VAL A 104 -7.27 9.60 -14.82
N TYR A 105 -7.05 8.30 -14.81
CA TYR A 105 -5.74 7.66 -14.90
C TYR A 105 -5.87 6.32 -15.64
N ALA A 106 -4.76 5.73 -16.10
CA ALA A 106 -4.82 4.59 -17.01
C ALA A 106 -3.68 3.59 -16.78
N ASP A 107 -3.86 2.39 -17.31
CA ASP A 107 -2.79 1.42 -17.45
C ASP A 107 -1.67 1.96 -18.37
N TYR A 108 -0.47 1.43 -18.20
CA TYR A 108 0.68 1.88 -18.96
C TYR A 108 1.67 0.77 -19.28
N TYR A 109 2.47 1.00 -20.31
CA TYR A 109 3.64 0.18 -20.60
C TYR A 109 4.87 0.78 -19.94
N ALA A 110 5.79 -0.04 -19.46
CA ALA A 110 7.13 0.40 -19.10
C ALA A 110 8.13 -0.30 -20.02
N ILE A 111 9.09 0.45 -20.56
CA ILE A 111 10.23 -0.06 -21.30
C ILE A 111 11.49 0.23 -20.50
N ALA A 112 12.15 -0.82 -20.04
CA ALA A 112 13.45 -0.73 -19.37
C ALA A 112 14.38 -1.78 -19.96
N ASN A 113 15.63 -1.40 -20.27
CA ASN A 113 16.61 -2.29 -20.92
C ASN A 113 16.10 -2.96 -22.21
N GLY A 114 15.22 -2.27 -22.96
CA GLY A 114 14.60 -2.78 -24.18
C GLY A 114 13.46 -3.79 -23.97
N GLU A 115 13.17 -4.18 -22.73
CA GLU A 115 12.03 -5.05 -22.41
C GLU A 115 10.77 -4.23 -22.15
N LYS A 116 9.70 -4.53 -22.89
CA LYS A 116 8.37 -3.95 -22.67
C LYS A 116 7.58 -4.77 -21.66
N ARG A 117 7.06 -4.12 -20.63
CA ARG A 117 6.20 -4.72 -19.59
C ARG A 117 4.85 -4.02 -19.54
N ASN A 118 3.81 -4.80 -19.28
CA ASN A 118 2.46 -4.31 -19.05
C ASN A 118 2.31 -3.99 -17.57
N ASN A 119 1.90 -2.77 -17.22
CA ASN A 119 1.64 -2.36 -15.85
C ASN A 119 0.17 -1.96 -15.74
N PRO A 120 -0.74 -2.94 -15.53
CA PRO A 120 -2.10 -2.61 -15.15
C PRO A 120 -2.10 -1.97 -13.76
N VAL A 121 -2.91 -0.94 -13.58
CA VAL A 121 -3.18 -0.31 -12.29
C VAL A 121 -4.53 -0.79 -11.75
N ILE A 122 -4.86 -0.42 -10.52
CA ILE A 122 -6.08 -0.90 -9.83
C ILE A 122 -7.18 0.15 -9.86
N ASP A 123 -8.43 -0.32 -9.86
CA ASP A 123 -9.61 0.53 -9.76
C ASP A 123 -9.65 1.27 -8.42
N TYR A 124 -9.96 2.57 -8.47
CA TYR A 124 -10.11 3.37 -7.27
C TYR A 124 -11.45 3.09 -6.61
N GLN A 125 -11.41 2.52 -5.40
CA GLN A 125 -12.60 2.31 -4.61
C GLN A 125 -12.86 3.52 -3.71
N LYS A 126 -14.13 3.91 -3.57
CA LYS A 126 -14.52 4.97 -2.63
C LYS A 126 -14.01 4.62 -1.23
N GLY A 127 -13.32 5.56 -0.60
CA GLY A 127 -12.67 5.33 0.70
C GLY A 127 -11.26 4.73 0.61
N SER A 128 -10.66 4.61 -0.58
CA SER A 128 -9.25 4.21 -0.70
C SER A 128 -8.35 5.33 -0.16
N LEU A 129 -7.67 5.03 0.95
CA LEU A 129 -6.82 5.97 1.68
C LEU A 129 -5.33 5.72 1.49
N ARG A 130 -4.90 4.61 0.87
CA ARG A 130 -3.47 4.32 0.79
C ARG A 130 -2.66 5.41 0.10
N ASP A 131 -1.59 5.85 0.74
CA ASP A 131 -0.70 6.89 0.20
C ASP A 131 0.22 6.35 -0.90
N ASP A 132 0.37 5.03 -0.98
CA ASP A 132 1.05 4.31 -2.06
C ASP A 132 0.11 3.81 -3.17
N PHE A 133 -1.15 4.27 -3.22
CA PHE A 133 -2.09 3.84 -4.25
C PHE A 133 -1.53 4.14 -5.65
N ASN A 134 -1.40 3.10 -6.47
CA ASN A 134 -0.80 3.22 -7.79
C ASN A 134 -1.81 3.74 -8.83
N PHE A 135 -1.65 5.01 -9.22
CA PHE A 135 -2.40 5.65 -10.32
C PHE A 135 -1.62 5.64 -11.64
N GLY A 136 -0.45 5.01 -11.69
CA GLY A 136 0.55 5.32 -12.71
C GLY A 136 1.22 6.67 -12.45
N SER A 137 1.99 7.14 -13.42
CA SER A 137 2.73 8.41 -13.33
C SER A 137 2.07 9.57 -14.07
N LEU A 138 1.04 9.29 -14.88
CA LEU A 138 0.31 10.27 -15.68
C LEU A 138 -1.15 10.34 -15.24
N MET A 139 -1.57 11.49 -14.72
CA MET A 139 -2.96 11.71 -14.31
C MET A 139 -3.52 12.97 -14.96
N LEU A 140 -4.77 12.89 -15.41
CA LEU A 140 -5.51 14.02 -15.97
C LEU A 140 -6.61 14.44 -15.00
N TYR A 141 -6.50 15.63 -14.45
CA TYR A 141 -7.49 16.21 -13.54
C TYR A 141 -8.44 17.14 -14.29
N SER A 142 -9.70 17.20 -13.85
CA SER A 142 -10.54 18.36 -14.12
C SER A 142 -9.89 19.58 -13.46
N SER A 143 -9.55 20.62 -14.23
CA SER A 143 -8.91 21.82 -13.69
C SER A 143 -9.77 22.48 -12.61
N VAL A 144 -11.10 22.40 -12.74
CA VAL A 144 -12.04 22.92 -11.75
C VAL A 144 -11.94 22.14 -10.44
N ALA A 145 -11.98 20.81 -10.50
CA ALA A 145 -11.87 19.95 -9.33
C ALA A 145 -10.50 20.11 -8.63
N LEU A 146 -9.42 20.16 -9.41
CA LEU A 146 -8.06 20.38 -8.89
C LEU A 146 -7.95 21.72 -8.18
N LYS A 147 -8.46 22.80 -8.76
CA LYS A 147 -8.43 24.14 -8.15
C LYS A 147 -9.29 24.24 -6.90
N ASP A 148 -10.45 23.61 -6.88
CA ASP A 148 -11.28 23.53 -5.66
C ASP A 148 -10.55 22.77 -4.55
N ALA A 149 -10.03 21.59 -4.88
CA ALA A 149 -9.26 20.76 -3.96
C ALA A 149 -8.05 21.49 -3.38
N ALA A 150 -7.26 22.16 -4.23
CA ALA A 150 -6.08 22.93 -3.81
C ALA A 150 -6.42 24.08 -2.84
N LYS A 151 -7.60 24.71 -2.97
CA LYS A 151 -8.08 25.74 -2.02
C LYS A 151 -8.48 25.17 -0.67
N ARG A 152 -8.88 23.89 -0.62
CA ARG A 152 -9.34 23.19 0.59
C ARG A 152 -8.20 22.47 1.33
N ILE A 153 -6.97 22.53 0.82
CA ILE A 153 -5.76 22.12 1.54
C ILE A 153 -5.55 23.09 2.70
N LYS A 154 -5.70 22.59 3.93
CA LYS A 154 -5.66 23.41 5.16
C LYS A 154 -4.23 23.74 5.60
N LYS A 155 -3.30 22.83 5.38
CA LYS A 155 -1.90 22.97 5.78
C LYS A 155 -1.07 23.33 4.56
N ASP A 156 -0.34 24.43 4.64
CA ASP A 156 0.31 25.06 3.48
C ASP A 156 1.79 24.67 3.29
N ASN A 157 2.33 23.80 4.15
CA ASN A 157 3.76 23.57 4.24
C ASN A 157 4.19 22.10 4.21
N TYR A 158 3.37 21.19 3.66
CA TYR A 158 3.85 19.82 3.40
C TYR A 158 4.95 19.83 2.35
N SER A 159 6.06 19.16 2.63
CA SER A 159 7.15 18.91 1.69
C SER A 159 6.91 17.66 0.83
N PHE A 160 6.08 16.72 1.31
CA PHE A 160 5.91 15.38 0.72
C PHE A 160 4.46 14.93 0.56
N ALA A 161 3.51 15.51 1.29
CA ALA A 161 2.12 15.05 1.25
C ALA A 161 1.17 15.92 0.40
N GLY A 162 1.70 16.82 -0.43
CA GLY A 162 0.93 17.76 -1.26
C GLY A 162 0.05 17.08 -2.30
N LEU A 163 0.61 16.21 -3.15
CA LEU A 163 -0.19 15.47 -4.15
C LEU A 163 -1.13 14.46 -3.49
N TYR A 164 -0.71 13.89 -2.36
CA TYR A 164 -1.56 13.02 -1.55
C TYR A 164 -2.76 13.77 -0.95
N ASP A 165 -2.58 14.97 -0.41
CA ASP A 165 -3.70 15.81 0.06
C ASP A 165 -4.57 16.23 -1.13
N LEU A 166 -3.97 16.65 -2.25
CA LEU A 166 -4.71 16.99 -3.47
C LEU A 166 -5.65 15.86 -3.89
N ARG A 167 -5.14 14.63 -4.04
CA ARG A 167 -5.97 13.51 -4.49
C ARG A 167 -7.09 13.20 -3.50
N LEU A 168 -6.80 13.27 -2.20
CA LEU A 168 -7.80 13.05 -1.15
C LEU A 168 -8.88 14.14 -1.13
N LYS A 169 -8.52 15.39 -1.42
CA LYS A 169 -9.48 16.50 -1.51
C LYS A 169 -10.35 16.37 -2.76
N VAL A 170 -9.78 15.96 -3.89
CA VAL A 170 -10.57 15.69 -5.10
C VAL A 170 -11.57 14.56 -4.85
N SER A 171 -11.14 13.46 -4.22
CA SER A 171 -12.00 12.28 -3.97
C SER A 171 -13.16 12.53 -3.00
N GLN A 172 -13.13 13.63 -2.23
CA GLN A 172 -14.25 14.02 -1.37
C GLN A 172 -15.49 14.45 -2.16
N ASN A 173 -15.29 15.06 -3.33
CA ASN A 173 -16.36 15.69 -4.11
C ASN A 173 -16.53 15.10 -5.51
N HIS A 174 -15.57 14.31 -5.98
CA HIS A 174 -15.53 13.78 -7.34
C HIS A 174 -15.04 12.34 -7.36
N GLU A 175 -15.48 11.59 -8.37
CA GLU A 175 -14.94 10.26 -8.64
C GLU A 175 -13.54 10.35 -9.27
N LEU A 176 -12.70 9.37 -8.96
CA LEU A 176 -11.43 9.12 -9.62
C LEU A 176 -11.63 7.87 -10.48
N ILE A 177 -11.51 8.01 -11.80
CA ILE A 177 -11.88 6.94 -12.74
C ILE A 177 -10.63 6.32 -13.35
N HIS A 178 -10.54 5.00 -13.23
CA HIS A 178 -9.56 4.19 -13.93
C HIS A 178 -10.02 3.91 -15.36
N ILE A 179 -9.15 4.16 -16.33
CA ILE A 179 -9.31 3.73 -17.72
C ILE A 179 -8.45 2.47 -17.90
N ASN A 180 -9.10 1.31 -17.92
CA ASN A 180 -8.49 -0.02 -18.12
C ASN A 180 -8.04 -0.21 -19.59
N GLU A 181 -7.15 0.66 -20.04
CA GLU A 181 -6.55 0.72 -21.37
C GLU A 181 -5.10 1.20 -21.22
N TYR A 182 -4.17 0.60 -21.97
CA TYR A 182 -2.77 1.00 -21.96
C TYR A 182 -2.57 2.27 -22.80
N LEU A 183 -2.65 3.44 -22.17
CA LEU A 183 -2.69 4.72 -22.88
C LEU A 183 -1.35 5.42 -23.03
N TYR A 184 -0.31 5.00 -22.31
CA TYR A 184 1.02 5.59 -22.48
C TYR A 184 2.13 4.59 -22.17
N THR A 185 3.35 4.95 -22.55
CA THR A 185 4.57 4.19 -22.29
C THR A 185 5.59 5.05 -21.58
N GLU A 186 6.15 4.54 -20.48
CA GLU A 186 7.31 5.10 -19.79
C GLU A 186 8.57 4.44 -20.34
N ILE A 187 9.54 5.22 -20.80
CA ILE A 187 10.79 4.70 -21.37
C ILE A 187 11.97 5.14 -20.51
N GLU A 188 12.66 4.14 -19.95
CA GLU A 188 13.90 4.30 -19.18
C GLU A 188 15.12 4.03 -20.06
N GLU A 189 15.78 5.11 -20.51
CA GLU A 189 16.95 5.05 -21.41
C GLU A 189 18.31 4.95 -20.67
N ASP A 190 18.39 5.35 -19.39
CA ASP A 190 19.63 5.27 -18.58
C ASP A 190 19.39 4.63 -17.21
N THR A 191 19.57 3.32 -17.13
CA THR A 191 19.48 2.54 -15.89
C THR A 191 20.65 2.79 -14.92
N ARG A 192 21.70 3.49 -15.34
CA ARG A 192 22.88 3.77 -14.49
C ARG A 192 22.67 4.93 -13.52
N LYS A 193 21.62 5.75 -13.72
CA LYS A 193 21.29 6.91 -12.86
C LYS A 193 19.89 6.89 -12.28
N SER A 194 18.98 6.06 -12.79
CA SER A 194 17.60 5.98 -12.31
C SER A 194 17.49 5.38 -10.90
N GLY A 195 18.47 4.56 -10.48
CA GLY A 195 18.41 3.78 -9.26
C GLY A 195 18.80 4.47 -7.94
N GLU A 196 19.33 5.71 -7.93
CA GLU A 196 19.98 6.20 -6.69
C GLU A 196 19.71 7.61 -6.17
N LYS A 197 19.05 8.58 -6.86
CA LYS A 197 19.08 9.97 -6.32
C LYS A 197 17.87 10.89 -6.47
N ILE A 198 16.79 10.52 -7.16
CA ILE A 198 15.68 11.47 -7.40
C ILE A 198 14.45 11.20 -6.52
N PHE A 199 14.33 10.03 -5.88
CA PHE A 199 13.21 9.73 -4.98
C PHE A 199 13.60 9.23 -3.59
N ASP A 200 14.91 9.07 -3.29
CA ASP A 200 15.40 8.65 -1.97
C ASP A 200 14.91 9.54 -0.82
N TYR A 201 14.64 10.82 -1.08
CA TYR A 201 14.09 11.74 -0.07
C TYR A 201 12.59 11.52 0.21
N VAL A 202 11.89 10.79 -0.66
CA VAL A 202 10.51 10.32 -0.49
C VAL A 202 10.47 8.83 -0.10
N ASP A 203 11.60 8.27 0.35
CA ASP A 203 11.61 6.92 0.93
C ASP A 203 10.50 6.84 1.98
N PRO A 204 9.52 5.92 1.85
CA PRO A 204 8.49 5.73 2.88
C PRO A 204 9.09 5.47 4.26
N LYS A 205 10.35 5.01 4.36
CA LYS A 205 11.09 4.87 5.63
C LYS A 205 11.52 6.20 6.24
N ASN A 206 11.48 7.30 5.47
CA ASN A 206 11.75 8.63 5.98
C ASN A 206 10.62 9.05 6.93
N ARG A 207 10.95 9.11 8.22
CA ARG A 207 10.03 9.50 9.29
C ARG A 207 9.26 10.79 9.00
N LYS A 208 9.87 11.77 8.32
CA LYS A 208 9.19 13.03 7.98
C LYS A 208 8.07 12.81 6.95
N VAL A 209 8.29 11.94 5.95
CA VAL A 209 7.27 11.55 4.97
C VAL A 209 6.10 10.89 5.69
N GLN A 210 6.37 9.90 6.56
CA GLN A 210 5.32 9.21 7.32
C GLN A 210 4.47 10.15 8.17
N ILE A 211 5.09 11.09 8.88
CA ILE A 211 4.38 12.09 9.68
C ILE A 211 3.47 12.96 8.81
N GLU A 212 3.96 13.43 7.65
CA GLU A 212 3.14 14.27 6.76
C GLU A 212 1.96 13.48 6.17
N MET A 213 2.20 12.25 5.71
CA MET A 213 1.17 11.38 5.15
C MET A 213 0.10 11.01 6.20
N GLU A 214 0.50 10.69 7.43
CA GLU A 214 -0.42 10.43 8.54
C GLU A 214 -1.28 11.65 8.86
N GLN A 215 -0.67 12.84 8.96
CA GLN A 215 -1.40 14.08 9.22
C GLN A 215 -2.41 14.40 8.11
N THR A 216 -2.02 14.21 6.86
CA THR A 216 -2.89 14.42 5.71
C THR A 216 -4.07 13.45 5.70
N CYS A 217 -3.82 12.16 5.92
CA CYS A 217 -4.88 11.15 6.02
C CYS A 217 -5.85 11.46 7.17
N THR A 218 -5.30 11.80 8.33
CA THR A 218 -6.07 12.16 9.54
C THR A 218 -6.96 13.37 9.27
N GLN A 219 -6.44 14.40 8.62
CA GLN A 219 -7.22 15.58 8.27
C GLN A 219 -8.33 15.25 7.27
N HIS A 220 -8.06 14.41 6.27
CA HIS A 220 -9.08 13.93 5.34
C HIS A 220 -10.19 13.18 6.07
N LEU A 221 -9.85 12.23 6.94
CA LEU A 221 -10.82 11.47 7.73
C LEU A 221 -11.72 12.39 8.58
N LYS A 222 -11.14 13.44 9.18
CA LYS A 222 -11.90 14.46 9.92
C LYS A 222 -12.84 15.24 9.01
N ASP A 223 -12.38 15.61 7.82
CA ASP A 223 -13.19 16.36 6.85
C ASP A 223 -14.39 15.55 6.32
N VAL A 224 -14.28 14.22 6.27
CA VAL A 224 -15.36 13.33 5.82
C VAL A 224 -16.12 12.65 6.96
N HIS A 225 -15.89 13.07 8.21
CA HIS A 225 -16.52 12.49 9.41
C HIS A 225 -16.28 10.98 9.57
N ALA A 226 -15.13 10.48 9.12
CA ALA A 226 -14.70 9.08 9.26
C ALA A 226 -13.51 8.91 10.23
N TYR A 227 -13.10 9.98 10.90
CA TYR A 227 -12.05 9.91 11.92
C TYR A 227 -12.52 9.11 13.13
N LEU A 228 -11.75 8.10 13.50
CA LEU A 228 -12.00 7.29 14.68
C LEU A 228 -11.31 7.96 15.87
N GLU A 229 -12.07 8.39 16.88
CA GLU A 229 -11.55 8.91 18.15
C GLU A 229 -10.91 7.79 18.99
N PRO A 230 -9.94 8.09 19.89
CA PRO A 230 -9.23 7.09 20.69
C PRO A 230 -10.05 6.66 21.92
N GLU A 231 -11.30 6.30 21.67
CA GLU A 231 -12.23 5.80 22.67
C GLU A 231 -12.42 4.30 22.42
N PHE A 232 -12.13 3.50 23.44
CA PHE A 232 -12.11 2.04 23.33
C PHE A 232 -13.02 1.44 24.39
N GLU A 233 -13.80 0.45 23.97
CA GLU A 233 -14.54 -0.41 24.88
C GLU A 233 -13.61 -1.50 25.43
N PRO A 234 -13.64 -1.77 26.74
CA PRO A 234 -12.82 -2.82 27.31
C PRO A 234 -13.31 -4.18 26.84
N ILE A 235 -12.37 -5.10 26.62
CA ILE A 235 -12.69 -6.44 26.15
C ILE A 235 -12.86 -7.39 27.33
N ALA A 236 -13.99 -8.08 27.35
CA ALA A 236 -14.28 -9.14 28.31
C ALA A 236 -13.71 -10.48 27.82
N PHE A 237 -12.48 -10.79 28.23
CA PHE A 237 -11.80 -12.03 27.84
C PHE A 237 -12.35 -13.30 28.51
N ASP A 238 -13.31 -13.16 29.43
CA ASP A 238 -13.87 -14.23 30.26
C ASP A 238 -15.30 -14.66 29.86
N GLU A 239 -15.86 -14.11 28.78
CA GLU A 239 -17.22 -14.45 28.32
C GLU A 239 -17.35 -15.87 27.73
N GLU A 240 -16.28 -16.40 27.13
CA GLU A 240 -16.25 -17.73 26.51
C GLU A 240 -15.13 -18.58 27.12
N SER A 241 -15.43 -19.86 27.37
CA SER A 241 -14.44 -20.83 27.87
C SER A 241 -13.66 -21.45 26.72
N PHE A 242 -12.32 -21.40 26.81
CA PHE A 242 -11.42 -22.03 25.85
C PHE A 242 -10.57 -23.11 26.52
N GLU A 243 -10.33 -24.22 25.82
CA GLU A 243 -9.38 -25.26 26.27
C GLU A 243 -7.93 -24.77 26.21
N PHE A 244 -7.62 -23.99 25.18
CA PHE A 244 -6.30 -23.41 24.91
C PHE A 244 -6.36 -21.89 25.07
N GLU A 245 -5.33 -21.32 25.67
CA GLU A 245 -5.21 -19.87 25.79
C GLU A 245 -4.82 -19.26 24.44
N ALA A 246 -3.95 -19.95 23.68
CA ALA A 246 -3.54 -19.51 22.35
C ALA A 246 -3.52 -20.67 21.34
N SER A 247 -3.76 -20.32 20.08
CA SER A 247 -3.54 -21.19 18.93
C SER A 247 -2.70 -20.47 17.90
N VAL A 248 -1.58 -21.07 17.50
CA VAL A 248 -0.83 -20.58 16.33
C VAL A 248 -1.48 -21.15 15.07
N ILE A 249 -1.90 -20.28 14.16
CA ILE A 249 -2.56 -20.64 12.91
C ILE A 249 -1.56 -20.53 11.77
N ILE A 250 -1.34 -21.65 11.06
CA ILE A 250 -0.39 -21.74 9.94
C ILE A 250 -1.12 -22.19 8.68
N PRO A 251 -1.59 -21.26 7.82
CA PRO A 251 -1.96 -21.58 6.46
C PRO A 251 -0.74 -22.06 5.68
N VAL A 252 -0.86 -23.16 4.94
CA VAL A 252 0.28 -23.70 4.18
C VAL A 252 -0.16 -24.28 2.85
N ARG A 253 0.67 -24.08 1.82
CA ARG A 253 0.58 -24.76 0.53
C ARG A 253 1.94 -24.86 -0.11
N ASN A 254 2.42 -26.09 -0.33
CA ASN A 254 3.70 -26.37 -0.99
C ASN A 254 4.89 -25.63 -0.34
N ARG A 255 5.21 -26.00 0.91
CA ARG A 255 6.28 -25.42 1.74
C ARG A 255 7.10 -26.48 2.43
N VAL A 256 7.38 -27.60 1.76
CA VAL A 256 8.11 -28.74 2.36
C VAL A 256 9.48 -28.34 2.92
N LYS A 257 10.10 -27.30 2.34
CA LYS A 257 11.41 -26.79 2.72
C LYS A 257 11.42 -25.98 4.02
N THR A 258 10.29 -25.40 4.43
CA THR A 258 10.24 -24.40 5.52
C THR A 258 9.24 -24.74 6.61
N VAL A 259 8.21 -25.54 6.31
CA VAL A 259 7.11 -25.83 7.24
C VAL A 259 7.57 -26.48 8.55
N ARG A 260 8.65 -27.28 8.51
CA ARG A 260 9.21 -27.92 9.72
C ARG A 260 9.77 -26.88 10.67
N ASP A 261 10.60 -25.97 10.16
CA ASP A 261 11.21 -24.90 10.95
C ASP A 261 10.13 -24.00 11.57
N ALA A 262 9.09 -23.66 10.79
CA ALA A 262 7.95 -22.89 11.26
C ALA A 262 7.27 -23.58 12.46
N VAL A 263 6.88 -24.85 12.31
CA VAL A 263 6.19 -25.61 13.37
C VAL A 263 7.09 -25.84 14.59
N GLU A 264 8.35 -26.19 14.38
CA GLU A 264 9.32 -26.40 15.46
C GLU A 264 9.56 -25.12 16.26
N SER A 265 9.62 -23.95 15.59
CA SER A 265 9.74 -22.65 16.27
C SER A 265 8.57 -22.37 17.23
N VAL A 266 7.39 -22.94 16.97
CA VAL A 266 6.23 -22.86 17.85
C VAL A 266 6.28 -23.92 18.95
N LEU A 267 6.70 -25.14 18.65
CA LEU A 267 6.74 -26.24 19.63
C LEU A 267 7.72 -25.99 20.78
N ILE A 268 8.79 -25.22 20.54
CA ILE A 268 9.77 -24.81 21.56
C ILE A 268 9.29 -23.67 22.48
N GLN A 269 8.12 -23.07 22.20
CA GLN A 269 7.65 -21.92 22.98
C GLN A 269 7.41 -22.29 24.46
N LYS A 270 7.95 -21.48 25.36
CA LYS A 270 7.78 -21.57 26.81
C LYS A 270 6.69 -20.61 27.24
N THR A 271 5.60 -21.17 27.77
CA THR A 271 4.44 -20.40 28.21
C THR A 271 3.94 -20.89 29.56
N ASN A 272 3.25 -20.03 30.30
CA ASN A 272 2.55 -20.39 31.53
C ASN A 272 1.09 -20.84 31.29
N PHE A 273 0.70 -20.98 30.02
CA PHE A 273 -0.64 -21.35 29.58
C PHE A 273 -0.60 -22.50 28.56
N LYS A 274 -1.74 -23.11 28.27
CA LYS A 274 -1.85 -24.14 27.23
C LYS A 274 -1.97 -23.51 25.85
N PHE A 275 -1.25 -24.03 24.87
CA PHE A 275 -1.38 -23.65 23.47
C PHE A 275 -1.38 -24.86 22.54
N ASN A 276 -1.86 -24.66 21.31
CA ASN A 276 -1.77 -25.63 20.23
C ASN A 276 -1.39 -24.95 18.90
N ILE A 277 -1.22 -25.76 17.86
CA ILE A 277 -0.89 -25.33 16.50
C ILE A 277 -1.95 -25.88 15.56
N ILE A 278 -2.58 -25.01 14.79
CA ILE A 278 -3.57 -25.41 13.78
C ILE A 278 -2.98 -25.10 12.40
N ILE A 279 -2.62 -26.17 11.70
CA ILE A 279 -2.01 -26.09 10.37
C ILE A 279 -3.10 -26.37 9.36
N VAL A 280 -3.42 -25.37 8.53
CA VAL A 280 -4.42 -25.49 7.47
C VAL A 280 -3.69 -25.73 6.16
N ASP A 281 -3.56 -27.00 5.79
CA ASP A 281 -2.87 -27.46 4.60
C ASP A 281 -3.81 -27.44 3.40
N ASN A 282 -3.63 -26.42 2.55
CA ASN A 282 -4.47 -26.14 1.41
C ASN A 282 -4.06 -26.98 0.19
N HIS A 283 -4.11 -28.31 0.37
CA HIS A 283 -3.87 -29.33 -0.64
C HIS A 283 -2.45 -29.31 -1.21
N SER A 284 -1.44 -29.40 -0.35
CA SER A 284 -0.06 -29.50 -0.77
C SER A 284 0.24 -30.79 -1.55
N THR A 285 1.18 -30.71 -2.49
CA THR A 285 1.57 -31.80 -3.41
C THR A 285 3.08 -32.03 -3.47
N ASP A 286 3.86 -31.34 -2.65
CA ASP A 286 5.33 -31.32 -2.69
C ASP A 286 6.01 -32.09 -1.54
N GLY A 287 5.25 -32.84 -0.74
CA GLY A 287 5.73 -33.49 0.49
C GLY A 287 5.39 -32.75 1.78
N THR A 288 4.79 -31.55 1.70
CA THR A 288 4.41 -30.77 2.90
C THR A 288 3.41 -31.52 3.78
N THR A 289 2.41 -32.15 3.18
CA THR A 289 1.36 -32.91 3.90
C THR A 289 1.97 -34.01 4.76
N GLU A 290 2.89 -34.78 4.19
CA GLU A 290 3.60 -35.87 4.86
C GLU A 290 4.50 -35.34 5.98
N ALA A 291 5.20 -34.22 5.75
CA ALA A 291 6.01 -33.57 6.77
C ALA A 291 5.18 -33.12 7.97
N ILE A 292 3.99 -32.56 7.74
CA ILE A 292 3.08 -32.14 8.81
C ILE A 292 2.52 -33.35 9.57
N GLN A 293 2.17 -34.44 8.87
CA GLN A 293 1.68 -35.67 9.52
C GLN A 293 2.72 -36.28 10.49
N GLU A 294 4.00 -36.17 10.18
CA GLU A 294 5.06 -36.60 11.10
C GLU A 294 5.13 -35.73 12.36
N LEU A 295 4.94 -34.42 12.21
CA LEU A 295 4.91 -33.45 13.31
C LEU A 295 3.64 -33.58 14.15
N ALA A 296 2.53 -34.00 13.54
CA ALA A 296 1.24 -34.26 14.19
C ALA A 296 1.25 -35.42 15.20
N LYS A 297 2.42 -36.06 15.42
CA LYS A 297 2.66 -36.95 16.56
C LYS A 297 2.72 -36.21 17.89
N ASP A 298 3.05 -34.92 17.88
CA ASP A 298 2.86 -34.04 19.04
C ASP A 298 1.37 -33.68 19.14
N GLU A 299 0.76 -33.95 20.30
CA GLU A 299 -0.68 -33.74 20.52
C GLU A 299 -1.15 -32.29 20.38
N ARG A 300 -0.21 -31.34 20.44
CA ARG A 300 -0.48 -29.91 20.21
C ARG A 300 -0.68 -29.58 18.74
N VAL A 301 -0.27 -30.42 17.80
CA VAL A 301 -0.34 -30.15 16.36
C VAL A 301 -1.63 -30.72 15.77
N VAL A 302 -2.46 -29.83 15.23
CA VAL A 302 -3.72 -30.14 14.55
C VAL A 302 -3.54 -29.90 13.06
N HIS A 303 -3.45 -30.98 12.28
CA HIS A 303 -3.37 -30.92 10.82
C HIS A 303 -4.77 -30.94 10.21
N VAL A 304 -5.13 -29.86 9.52
CA VAL A 304 -6.42 -29.70 8.85
C VAL A 304 -6.19 -29.64 7.35
N ILE A 305 -6.80 -30.57 6.62
CA ILE A 305 -6.90 -30.52 5.15
C ILE A 305 -8.35 -30.13 4.82
N PRO A 306 -8.60 -28.95 4.23
CA PRO A 306 -9.95 -28.52 3.86
C PRO A 306 -10.61 -29.49 2.88
N ASN A 307 -11.91 -29.75 3.06
CA ASN A 307 -12.69 -30.52 2.06
C ASN A 307 -12.91 -29.75 0.73
N ARG A 308 -12.64 -28.44 0.72
CA ARG A 308 -12.85 -27.52 -0.41
C ARG A 308 -11.52 -27.01 -0.94
N ASN A 309 -11.50 -26.58 -2.20
CA ASN A 309 -10.27 -26.30 -2.95
C ASN A 309 -10.16 -24.85 -3.44
N ASP A 310 -11.04 -23.96 -2.95
CA ASP A 310 -11.19 -22.57 -3.38
C ASP A 310 -10.78 -21.56 -2.28
N LEU A 311 -10.05 -22.02 -1.26
CA LEU A 311 -9.56 -21.16 -0.19
C LEU A 311 -8.28 -20.44 -0.63
N GLY A 312 -8.29 -19.11 -0.52
CA GLY A 312 -7.10 -18.29 -0.40
C GLY A 312 -6.57 -18.29 1.04
N ILE A 313 -5.57 -17.45 1.31
CA ILE A 313 -4.95 -17.33 2.63
C ILE A 313 -5.98 -16.96 3.70
N GLY A 314 -6.85 -15.99 3.41
CA GLY A 314 -7.89 -15.58 4.37
C GLY A 314 -8.95 -16.66 4.63
N GLY A 315 -9.25 -17.49 3.62
CA GLY A 315 -10.10 -18.67 3.78
C GLY A 315 -9.49 -19.71 4.72
N CYS A 316 -8.18 -19.94 4.60
CA CYS A 316 -7.44 -20.83 5.49
C CYS A 316 -7.41 -20.30 6.93
N TRP A 317 -7.22 -18.99 7.09
CA TRP A 317 -7.34 -18.32 8.39
C TRP A 317 -8.70 -18.55 9.04
N ASN A 318 -9.79 -18.32 8.32
CA ASN A 318 -11.13 -18.56 8.84
C ASN A 318 -11.31 -20.03 9.26
N MET A 319 -10.79 -20.99 8.51
CA MET A 319 -10.83 -22.41 8.90
C MET A 319 -10.08 -22.68 10.20
N GLY A 320 -8.89 -22.10 10.38
CA GLY A 320 -8.14 -22.25 11.62
C GLY A 320 -8.84 -21.62 12.82
N VAL A 321 -9.31 -20.38 12.67
CA VAL A 321 -9.96 -19.60 13.73
C VAL A 321 -11.32 -20.17 14.15
N HIS A 322 -12.07 -20.77 13.22
CA HIS A 322 -13.35 -21.44 13.50
C HIS A 322 -13.20 -22.92 13.88
N HIS A 323 -11.98 -23.45 13.92
CA HIS A 323 -11.76 -24.81 14.40
C HIS A 323 -12.14 -24.89 15.89
N HIS A 324 -12.80 -25.98 16.30
CA HIS A 324 -13.27 -26.16 17.68
C HIS A 324 -12.16 -26.18 18.74
N LYS A 325 -10.92 -26.48 18.34
CA LYS A 325 -9.72 -26.41 19.20
C LYS A 325 -9.01 -25.04 19.18
N CYS A 326 -9.50 -24.07 18.42
CA CYS A 326 -8.87 -22.75 18.40
C CYS A 326 -9.05 -22.08 19.77
N GLY A 327 -7.94 -21.62 20.34
CA GLY A 327 -7.85 -21.02 21.66
C GLY A 327 -8.41 -19.60 21.71
N LYS A 328 -8.28 -18.97 22.88
CA LYS A 328 -8.77 -17.61 23.12
C LYS A 328 -8.10 -16.57 22.22
N PHE A 329 -6.80 -16.73 21.99
CA PHE A 329 -6.01 -15.89 21.09
C PHE A 329 -5.52 -16.68 19.88
N SER A 330 -5.85 -16.23 18.68
CA SER A 330 -5.35 -16.79 17.43
C SER A 330 -4.14 -15.98 16.96
N VAL A 331 -2.99 -16.62 16.84
CA VAL A 331 -1.70 -15.98 16.53
C VAL A 331 -1.21 -16.44 15.16
N GLN A 332 -0.75 -15.51 14.33
CA GLN A 332 -0.21 -15.81 13.01
C GLN A 332 1.18 -16.45 13.09
N LEU A 333 1.40 -17.42 12.22
CA LEU A 333 2.73 -17.70 11.68
C LEU A 333 2.59 -18.13 10.21
N ASP A 334 3.29 -17.45 9.31
CA ASP A 334 3.33 -17.85 7.91
C ASP A 334 4.27 -19.07 7.76
N SER A 335 3.94 -19.99 6.86
CA SER A 335 4.61 -21.31 6.75
C SER A 335 6.08 -21.29 6.28
N ASP A 336 6.60 -20.12 5.96
CA ASP A 336 7.97 -19.82 5.59
C ASP A 336 8.70 -18.89 6.57
N ASP A 337 8.04 -18.53 7.68
CA ASP A 337 8.61 -17.73 8.77
C ASP A 337 8.84 -18.56 10.05
N VAL A 338 9.63 -18.02 10.97
CA VAL A 338 9.88 -18.59 12.31
C VAL A 338 9.76 -17.52 13.38
N TYR A 339 9.34 -17.91 14.58
CA TYR A 339 9.42 -17.00 15.74
C TYR A 339 10.87 -16.75 16.16
N SER A 340 11.13 -15.52 16.59
CA SER A 340 12.47 -15.02 16.93
C SER A 340 13.13 -15.77 18.09
N ASP A 341 12.34 -16.17 19.09
CA ASP A 341 12.83 -16.89 20.27
C ASP A 341 11.71 -17.71 20.94
N GLU A 342 12.07 -18.53 21.93
CA GLU A 342 11.16 -19.41 22.66
C GLU A 342 10.12 -18.70 23.55
N ASN A 343 10.14 -17.37 23.65
CA ASN A 343 9.24 -16.57 24.49
C ASN A 343 8.30 -15.67 23.68
N THR A 344 8.34 -15.72 22.34
CA THR A 344 7.52 -14.88 21.46
C THR A 344 6.03 -15.03 21.75
N LEU A 345 5.54 -16.27 21.91
CA LEU A 345 4.12 -16.53 22.17
C LEU A 345 3.68 -16.01 23.55
N GLN A 346 4.52 -16.16 24.58
CA GLN A 346 4.25 -15.61 25.92
C GLN A 346 4.09 -14.09 25.85
N LYS A 347 5.04 -13.39 25.21
CA LYS A 347 5.01 -11.92 25.05
C LYS A 347 3.74 -11.43 24.34
N ILE A 348 3.29 -12.16 23.31
CA ILE A 348 2.07 -11.81 22.57
C ILE A 348 0.84 -11.91 23.48
N VAL A 349 0.70 -13.01 24.23
CA VAL A 349 -0.44 -13.22 25.12
C VAL A 349 -0.43 -12.25 26.30
N ASP A 350 0.75 -11.98 26.89
CA ASP A 350 0.88 -10.97 27.94
C ASP A 350 0.41 -9.58 27.44
N ALA A 351 0.78 -9.19 26.21
CA ALA A 351 0.36 -7.92 25.63
C ALA A 351 -1.17 -7.78 25.49
N PHE A 352 -1.90 -8.86 25.19
CA PHE A 352 -3.37 -8.83 25.19
C PHE A 352 -3.94 -8.45 26.56
N TYR A 353 -3.42 -9.09 27.61
CA TYR A 353 -3.88 -8.86 28.98
C TYR A 353 -3.46 -7.50 29.53
N GLU A 354 -2.21 -7.10 29.32
CA GLU A 354 -1.67 -5.83 29.79
C GLU A 354 -2.35 -4.63 29.12
N GLN A 355 -2.67 -4.74 27.83
CA GLN A 355 -3.21 -3.63 27.04
C GLN A 355 -4.72 -3.70 26.83
N ASN A 356 -5.38 -4.79 27.22
CA ASN A 356 -6.81 -5.05 27.01
C ASN A 356 -7.28 -4.73 25.57
N CYS A 357 -6.68 -5.39 24.59
CA CYS A 357 -6.87 -5.10 23.17
C CYS A 357 -7.38 -6.30 22.36
N ALA A 358 -7.98 -6.05 21.19
CA ALA A 358 -8.55 -7.12 20.35
C ALA A 358 -7.53 -7.70 19.37
N MET A 359 -6.43 -6.98 19.15
CA MET A 359 -5.41 -7.32 18.18
C MET A 359 -4.05 -6.84 18.69
N VAL A 360 -3.05 -7.71 18.56
CA VAL A 360 -1.64 -7.41 18.83
C VAL A 360 -0.88 -7.58 17.51
N VAL A 361 0.04 -6.66 17.25
CA VAL A 361 0.88 -6.68 16.04
C VAL A 361 2.34 -6.62 16.47
N GLY A 362 3.11 -7.61 16.05
CA GLY A 362 4.54 -7.69 16.30
C GLY A 362 5.39 -6.93 15.27
N SER A 363 6.69 -6.87 15.58
CA SER A 363 7.75 -6.51 14.63
C SER A 363 8.44 -7.77 14.11
N TYR A 364 9.00 -7.70 12.91
CA TYR A 364 9.70 -8.81 12.29
C TYR A 364 11.03 -8.39 11.67
N GLU A 365 11.89 -9.36 11.39
CA GLU A 365 13.15 -9.14 10.67
C GLU A 365 13.12 -9.90 9.34
N MET A 366 13.63 -9.28 8.28
CA MET A 366 13.84 -9.97 7.01
C MET A 366 15.07 -10.88 7.11
N LYS A 367 14.89 -12.17 6.81
CA LYS A 367 15.93 -13.20 6.84
C LYS A 367 16.03 -13.92 5.50
N ASP A 368 17.22 -14.36 5.12
CA ASP A 368 17.39 -15.34 4.05
C ASP A 368 17.17 -16.77 4.57
N PHE A 369 17.26 -17.77 3.68
CA PHE A 369 17.12 -19.18 4.05
C PHE A 369 18.22 -19.69 5.00
N ASP A 370 19.34 -18.97 5.11
CA ASP A 370 20.45 -19.28 6.02
C ASP A 370 20.36 -18.47 7.34
N MET A 371 19.23 -17.79 7.57
CA MET A 371 18.94 -16.93 8.74
C MET A 371 19.85 -15.70 8.89
N ASN A 372 20.48 -15.26 7.79
CA ASN A 372 21.18 -13.98 7.75
C ASN A 372 20.18 -12.83 7.60
N THR A 373 20.41 -11.73 8.31
CA THR A 373 19.54 -10.54 8.21
C THR A 373 19.72 -9.83 6.87
N ILE A 374 18.59 -9.56 6.20
CA ILE A 374 18.51 -8.79 4.96
C ILE A 374 18.07 -7.36 5.30
N PRO A 375 18.59 -6.32 4.60
CA PRO A 375 18.07 -4.96 4.73
C PRO A 375 16.54 -4.89 4.53
N PRO A 376 15.80 -4.08 5.30
CA PRO A 376 16.27 -3.04 6.22
C PRO A 376 16.60 -3.50 7.64
N GLY A 377 16.58 -4.82 7.94
CA GLY A 377 16.68 -5.33 9.30
C GLY A 377 15.31 -5.44 9.97
N VAL A 378 15.20 -4.94 11.21
CA VAL A 378 13.93 -4.93 11.96
C VAL A 378 12.95 -3.98 11.31
N ILE A 379 11.75 -4.49 11.03
CA ILE A 379 10.60 -3.73 10.58
C ILE A 379 9.68 -3.59 11.80
N ASP A 380 9.67 -2.38 12.37
CA ASP A 380 8.77 -1.99 13.45
C ASP A 380 7.75 -0.96 12.96
N HIS A 381 6.50 -1.12 13.40
CA HIS A 381 5.39 -0.25 13.02
C HIS A 381 5.18 0.83 14.07
N LYS A 382 6.20 1.65 14.32
CA LYS A 382 6.17 2.73 15.33
C LYS A 382 5.10 3.79 15.05
N GLU A 383 4.59 3.82 13.83
CA GLU A 383 3.48 4.65 13.40
C GLU A 383 2.11 4.19 13.98
N TRP A 384 2.07 3.04 14.67
CA TRP A 384 0.91 2.57 15.43
C TRP A 384 0.93 3.14 16.86
N THR A 385 0.21 4.23 17.07
CA THR A 385 0.08 4.89 18.38
C THR A 385 -1.29 4.65 19.00
N PRO A 386 -1.45 4.68 20.34
CA PRO A 386 -2.77 4.64 20.98
C PRO A 386 -3.71 5.76 20.48
N ASP A 387 -3.14 6.93 20.22
CA ASP A 387 -3.90 8.12 19.86
C ASP A 387 -4.48 8.04 18.44
N ASN A 388 -3.72 7.54 17.45
CA ASN A 388 -4.11 7.63 16.04
C ASN A 388 -3.80 6.38 15.17
N GLY A 389 -3.23 5.33 15.76
CA GLY A 389 -2.83 4.13 15.04
C GLY A 389 -3.93 3.57 14.15
N ARG A 390 -5.16 3.41 14.67
CA ARG A 390 -6.32 2.87 13.94
C ARG A 390 -6.66 3.61 12.64
N ASN A 391 -6.52 4.93 12.62
CA ASN A 391 -6.71 5.73 11.42
C ASN A 391 -5.53 5.56 10.46
N ASN A 392 -4.31 5.49 11.01
CA ASN A 392 -3.09 5.32 10.24
C ASN A 392 -2.99 3.94 9.56
N ALA A 393 -3.54 2.88 10.17
CA ALA A 393 -3.63 1.55 9.56
C ALA A 393 -4.44 1.53 8.25
N LEU A 394 -5.38 2.46 8.06
CA LEU A 394 -6.13 2.56 6.81
C LEU A 394 -5.29 3.12 5.65
N ARG A 395 -4.18 3.80 5.96
CA ARG A 395 -3.28 4.44 5.00
C ARG A 395 -2.15 3.53 4.56
N ILE A 396 -1.57 2.76 5.46
CA ILE A 396 -0.35 1.99 5.17
C ILE A 396 -0.66 0.69 4.42
N ASN A 397 0.31 0.21 3.65
CA ASN A 397 0.20 -1.03 2.90
C ASN A 397 0.77 -2.21 3.70
N GLY A 398 -0.03 -2.69 4.64
CA GLY A 398 0.30 -3.81 5.51
C GLY A 398 0.51 -3.40 6.97
N LEU A 399 0.13 -4.32 7.85
CA LEU A 399 0.44 -4.28 9.29
C LEU A 399 1.60 -5.26 9.54
N GLY A 400 2.34 -5.03 10.62
CA GLY A 400 3.46 -5.89 11.01
C GLY A 400 3.09 -7.35 11.23
N ALA A 401 4.09 -8.15 11.56
CA ALA A 401 3.97 -9.57 11.83
C ALA A 401 4.76 -9.95 13.10
N PRO A 402 4.32 -10.97 13.87
CA PRO A 402 3.06 -11.69 13.70
C PRO A 402 1.85 -10.85 14.11
N ARG A 403 0.70 -11.10 13.48
CA ARG A 403 -0.59 -10.56 13.89
C ARG A 403 -1.28 -11.58 14.79
N ALA A 404 -1.80 -11.13 15.91
CA ALA A 404 -2.60 -11.94 16.80
C ALA A 404 -3.94 -11.27 17.06
N PHE A 405 -4.97 -12.07 17.31
CA PHE A 405 -6.33 -11.59 17.50
C PHE A 405 -6.99 -12.29 18.67
N PHE A 406 -7.83 -11.57 19.39
CA PHE A 406 -8.85 -12.18 20.25
C PHE A 406 -9.84 -12.93 19.35
N THR A 407 -9.89 -14.24 19.51
CA THR A 407 -10.55 -15.15 18.57
C THR A 407 -12.04 -14.84 18.35
N PRO A 408 -12.86 -14.52 19.38
CA PRO A 408 -14.24 -14.11 19.18
C PRO A 408 -14.42 -12.92 18.23
N VAL A 409 -13.59 -11.90 18.35
CA VAL A 409 -13.63 -10.71 17.47
C VAL A 409 -13.31 -11.11 16.02
N LEU A 410 -12.30 -11.95 15.82
CA LEU A 410 -11.93 -12.40 14.47
C LEU A 410 -12.98 -13.34 13.86
N ARG A 411 -13.68 -14.17 14.66
CA ARG A 411 -14.80 -15.00 14.21
C ARG A 411 -16.00 -14.18 13.77
N ASP A 412 -16.28 -13.07 14.45
CA ASP A 412 -17.37 -12.17 14.09
C ASP A 412 -17.08 -11.46 12.76
N ILE A 413 -15.92 -10.79 12.67
CA ILE A 413 -15.50 -10.00 11.51
C ILE A 413 -15.21 -10.88 10.28
N LYS A 414 -14.49 -11.99 10.49
CA LYS A 414 -13.97 -12.92 9.47
C LYS A 414 -12.95 -12.29 8.53
N VAL A 415 -12.07 -13.12 7.97
CA VAL A 415 -11.06 -12.68 7.00
C VAL A 415 -11.61 -12.84 5.57
N PRO A 416 -11.48 -11.85 4.68
CA PRO A 416 -11.84 -12.03 3.27
C PRO A 416 -11.11 -13.22 2.63
N ASN A 417 -11.79 -14.01 1.81
CA ASN A 417 -11.16 -15.15 1.12
C ASN A 417 -10.33 -14.67 -0.09
N THR A 418 -9.19 -14.03 0.19
CA THR A 418 -8.21 -13.54 -0.79
C THR A 418 -6.86 -14.21 -0.57
N SER A 419 -5.98 -14.14 -1.57
CA SER A 419 -4.60 -14.63 -1.52
C SER A 419 -3.60 -13.50 -1.68
#